data_AF-A0A1A8NBY2-F1
#
_entry.id   AF-A0A1A8NBY2-F1
#
_cell.length_a   1.000
_cell.length_b   1.000
_cell.length_c   1.000
_cell.angle_alpha   90.00
_cell.angle_beta   90.00
_cell.angle_gamma   90.00
#
_symmetry.space_group_name_H-M   'P 1'
#
loop_
_entity.id
_entity.type
_entity.pdbx_description
1 polymer ?
#
loop_
_entity_poly.entity_id
_entity_poly.type
_entity_poly.pdbx_seq_one_letter_code
_entity_poly.pdbx_strand_id
1 'polypeptide(L)'
;EMSDKLDVPQSVAHQIIVDVLQILCTLGSNFVSWPNACEKATSALAFQQLCGIPGVIGAIDGCHVRVQKLPVRGVDYMNRKSFFSVLLQGIVDDRGRFLDICAGPPGREHDQGRSLICA
;
A
#
# COMPACT_ATOMS: atom_id res chain seq x y z
N GLU A 1 -18.43 -9.36 -15.72
CA GLU A 1 -17.11 -10.03 -15.75
C GLU A 1 -16.87 -11.02 -14.60
N MET A 2 -16.86 -10.63 -13.31
CA MET A 2 -16.66 -11.58 -12.20
C MET A 2 -17.88 -12.48 -11.92
N SER A 3 -19.08 -11.92 -12.01
CA SER A 3 -20.36 -12.64 -11.85
C SER A 3 -20.55 -13.71 -12.93
N ASP A 4 -20.17 -13.42 -14.17
CA ASP A 4 -20.27 -14.36 -15.31
C ASP A 4 -19.26 -15.52 -15.21
N LYS A 5 -18.11 -15.30 -14.56
CA LYS A 5 -17.07 -16.34 -14.37
C LYS A 5 -17.41 -17.33 -13.25
N LEU A 6 -18.22 -16.89 -12.29
CA LEU A 6 -18.58 -17.66 -11.11
C LEU A 6 -20.02 -18.20 -11.17
N ASP A 7 -20.77 -17.85 -12.21
CA ASP A 7 -22.19 -18.17 -12.40
C ASP A 7 -23.05 -17.81 -11.18
N VAL A 8 -22.80 -16.63 -10.61
CA VAL A 8 -23.56 -16.10 -9.46
C VAL A 8 -24.09 -14.70 -9.75
N PRO A 9 -25.21 -14.27 -9.14
CA PRO A 9 -25.71 -12.90 -9.29
C PRO A 9 -24.67 -11.85 -8.88
N GLN A 10 -24.70 -10.67 -9.52
CA GLN A 10 -23.75 -9.59 -9.24
C GLN A 10 -23.72 -9.15 -7.76
N SER A 11 -24.87 -9.18 -7.09
CA SER A 11 -24.96 -8.89 -5.66
C SER A 11 -24.21 -9.91 -4.79
N VAL A 12 -24.29 -11.19 -5.14
CA VAL A 12 -23.59 -12.29 -4.46
C VAL A 12 -22.09 -12.20 -4.71
N ALA A 13 -21.67 -11.97 -5.96
CA ALA A 13 -20.26 -11.74 -6.29
C ALA A 13 -19.67 -10.55 -5.50
N HIS A 14 -20.42 -9.45 -5.40
CA HIS A 14 -20.01 -8.29 -4.61
C HIS A 14 -19.87 -8.65 -3.12
N GLN A 15 -20.84 -9.36 -2.55
CA GLN A 15 -20.79 -9.77 -1.15
C GLN A 15 -19.58 -10.66 -0.86
N ILE A 16 -19.33 -11.66 -1.71
CA ILE A 16 -18.15 -12.55 -1.58
C ILE A 16 -16.85 -11.73 -1.59
N ILE A 17 -16.74 -10.75 -2.49
CA ILE A 17 -15.55 -9.89 -2.55
C ILE A 17 -15.39 -9.12 -1.24
N VAL A 18 -16.47 -8.52 -0.72
CA VAL A 18 -16.43 -7.76 0.54
C VAL A 18 -16.03 -8.67 1.71
N ASP A 19 -16.59 -9.87 1.80
CA ASP A 19 -16.31 -10.82 2.87
C ASP A 19 -14.84 -11.28 2.83
N VAL A 20 -14.32 -11.61 1.64
CA VAL A 20 -12.92 -11.97 1.45
C VAL A 20 -12.00 -10.80 1.80
N LEU A 21 -12.32 -9.58 1.38
CA LEU A 21 -11.54 -8.39 1.73
C LEU A 21 -11.51 -8.15 3.24
N GLN A 22 -12.64 -8.35 3.94
CA GLN A 22 -12.68 -8.23 5.40
C GLN A 22 -11.78 -9.27 6.09
N ILE A 23 -11.79 -10.52 5.61
CA ILE A 23 -10.89 -11.56 6.13
C ILE A 23 -9.42 -11.22 5.86
N LEU A 24 -9.11 -10.71 4.67
CA LEU A 24 -7.74 -10.26 4.36
C LEU A 24 -7.31 -9.10 5.25
N CYS A 25 -8.21 -8.15 5.53
CA CYS A 25 -7.94 -7.05 6.46
C CYS A 25 -7.70 -7.53 7.89
N THR A 26 -8.43 -8.54 8.37
CA THR A 26 -8.21 -9.10 9.72
C THR A 26 -6.90 -9.89 9.80
N LEU A 27 -6.48 -10.53 8.71
CA LEU A 27 -5.18 -11.21 8.62
C LEU A 27 -4.01 -10.24 8.35
N GLY A 28 -4.28 -9.03 7.87
CA GLY A 28 -3.27 -8.07 7.42
C GLY A 28 -2.21 -7.76 8.47
N SER A 29 -2.59 -7.62 9.74
CA SER A 29 -1.66 -7.35 10.85
C SER A 29 -0.65 -8.47 11.11
N ASN A 30 -0.91 -9.69 10.62
CA ASN A 30 0.03 -10.81 10.74
C ASN A 30 1.14 -10.75 9.70
N PHE A 31 0.94 -9.98 8.62
CA PHE A 31 1.88 -9.88 7.50
C PHE A 31 2.52 -8.50 7.41
N VAL A 32 1.79 -7.46 7.78
CA VAL A 32 2.24 -6.08 7.82
C VAL A 32 2.34 -5.67 9.27
N SER A 33 3.58 -5.62 9.77
CA SER A 33 3.86 -5.24 11.15
C SER A 33 5.19 -4.53 11.23
N TRP A 34 5.29 -3.59 12.17
CA TRP A 34 6.51 -2.85 12.39
C TRP A 34 7.58 -3.78 12.98
N PRO A 35 8.82 -3.76 12.44
CA PRO A 35 9.86 -4.71 12.84
C PRO A 35 10.29 -4.47 14.29
N ASN A 36 10.65 -5.55 14.96
CA ASN A 36 11.24 -5.48 16.30
C ASN A 36 12.72 -5.01 16.24
N ALA A 37 13.36 -4.81 17.39
CA ALA A 37 14.73 -4.30 17.45
C ALA A 37 15.77 -5.17 16.73
N CYS A 38 15.62 -6.50 16.77
CA CYS A 38 16.51 -7.44 16.09
C CYS A 38 16.32 -7.38 14.57
N GLU A 39 15.07 -7.32 14.12
CA GLU A 39 14.73 -7.19 12.70
C GLU A 39 15.23 -5.85 12.14
N LYS A 40 15.06 -4.75 12.86
CA LYS A 40 15.61 -3.43 12.49
C LYS A 40 17.13 -3.47 12.33
N ALA A 41 17.85 -4.07 13.26
CA ALA A 41 19.30 -4.21 13.16
C ALA A 41 19.72 -5.03 11.93
N THR A 42 18.96 -6.08 11.63
CA THR A 42 19.18 -6.93 10.45
C THR A 42 18.96 -6.14 9.16
N SER A 43 17.83 -5.43 9.03
CA SER A 43 17.53 -4.60 7.88
C SER A 43 18.53 -3.44 7.74
N ALA A 44 18.96 -2.82 8.84
CA ALA A 44 20.00 -1.78 8.83
C ALA A 44 21.32 -2.25 8.20
N LEU A 45 21.76 -3.46 8.55
CA LEU A 45 22.95 -4.07 7.94
C LEU A 45 22.72 -4.42 6.48
N ALA A 46 21.55 -4.96 6.13
CA ALA A 46 21.21 -5.31 4.76
C ALA A 46 21.16 -4.08 3.84
N PHE A 47 20.48 -3.01 4.26
CA PHE A 47 20.45 -1.75 3.50
C PHE A 47 21.83 -1.10 3.40
N GLN A 48 22.64 -1.14 4.46
CA GLN A 48 24.03 -0.67 4.37
C GLN A 48 24.83 -1.44 3.31
N GLN A 49 24.60 -2.74 3.15
CA GLN A 49 25.23 -3.54 2.09
C GLN A 49 24.65 -3.24 0.70
N LEU A 50 23.34 -3.01 0.61
CA LEU A 50 22.63 -2.78 -0.66
C LEU A 50 22.88 -1.39 -1.24
N CYS A 51 22.83 -0.34 -0.42
CA CYS A 51 22.90 1.06 -0.87
C CYS A 51 24.01 1.88 -0.21
N GLY A 52 24.78 1.31 0.71
CA GLY A 52 25.89 2.00 1.39
C GLY A 52 25.45 2.94 2.52
N ILE A 53 24.15 2.98 2.85
CA ILE A 53 23.61 3.93 3.83
C ILE A 53 23.38 3.21 5.17
N PRO A 54 24.11 3.58 6.23
CA PRO A 54 23.95 2.95 7.54
C PRO A 54 22.65 3.38 8.23
N GLY A 55 22.07 2.48 9.01
CA GLY A 55 20.91 2.77 9.88
C GLY A 55 19.55 2.79 9.19
N VAL A 56 19.48 2.48 7.89
CA VAL A 56 18.23 2.42 7.14
C VAL A 56 17.50 1.10 7.43
N ILE A 57 16.26 1.17 7.93
CA ILE A 57 15.47 -0.02 8.31
C ILE A 57 14.36 -0.34 7.32
N GLY A 58 14.10 0.55 6.38
CA GLY A 58 13.08 0.35 5.35
C GLY A 58 13.15 1.42 4.28
N ALA A 59 12.56 1.12 3.13
CA ALA A 59 12.32 2.06 2.06
C ALA A 59 10.85 2.46 2.05
N ILE A 60 10.56 3.75 1.86
CA ILE A 60 9.21 4.27 1.78
C ILE A 60 8.95 4.82 0.38
N ASP A 61 7.82 4.46 -0.21
CA ASP A 61 7.42 4.95 -1.52
C ASP A 61 5.90 5.09 -1.61
N GLY A 62 5.45 5.99 -2.49
CA GLY A 62 4.05 6.20 -2.81
C GLY A 62 3.73 5.78 -4.23
N CYS A 63 2.53 5.24 -4.44
CA CYS A 63 2.02 4.95 -5.76
C CYS A 63 0.54 5.34 -5.91
N HIS A 64 0.17 5.72 -7.13
CA HIS A 64 -1.20 6.11 -7.46
C HIS A 64 -1.99 4.90 -7.97
N VAL A 65 -2.95 4.43 -7.19
CA VAL A 65 -3.90 3.39 -7.60
C VAL A 65 -5.05 4.05 -8.34
N ARG A 66 -5.24 3.70 -9.61
CA ARG A 66 -6.33 4.25 -10.45
C ARG A 66 -7.69 3.84 -9.89
N VAL A 67 -8.59 4.82 -9.80
CA VAL A 67 -9.99 4.60 -9.42
C VAL A 67 -10.92 5.25 -10.43
N GLN A 68 -12.17 4.78 -10.47
CA GLN A 68 -13.21 5.50 -11.21
C GLN A 68 -13.51 6.84 -10.54
N LYS A 69 -13.97 7.82 -11.32
CA LYS A 69 -14.36 9.12 -10.78
C LYS A 69 -15.47 8.93 -9.74
N LEU A 70 -15.19 9.31 -8.50
CA LEU A 70 -16.19 9.30 -7.45
C LEU A 70 -17.29 10.34 -7.75
N PRO A 71 -18.57 10.00 -7.55
CA PRO A 71 -19.69 10.93 -7.80
C PRO A 71 -19.59 12.21 -6.96
N VAL A 72 -19.03 12.09 -5.75
CA VAL A 72 -18.86 13.16 -4.77
C VAL A 72 -17.38 13.41 -4.58
N ARG A 73 -16.94 14.69 -4.63
CA ARG A 73 -15.54 15.12 -4.44
C ARG A 73 -14.52 14.50 -5.41
N GLY A 74 -14.96 13.99 -6.58
CA GLY A 74 -14.05 13.36 -7.56
C GLY A 74 -12.88 14.24 -8.01
N VAL A 75 -13.00 15.57 -7.95
CA VAL A 75 -11.90 16.51 -8.22
C VAL A 75 -10.73 16.37 -7.24
N ASP A 76 -10.99 15.96 -6.00
CA ASP A 76 -9.95 15.77 -4.97
C ASP A 76 -9.08 14.54 -5.29
N TYR A 77 -9.60 13.58 -6.07
CA TYR A 77 -8.89 12.37 -6.49
C TYR A 77 -8.17 12.54 -7.83
N MET A 78 -8.34 13.68 -8.51
CA MET A 78 -7.66 13.96 -9.76
C MET A 78 -6.19 14.30 -9.49
N ASN A 79 -5.27 13.47 -10.01
CA ASN A 79 -3.85 13.71 -9.87
C ASN A 79 -3.30 14.65 -10.97
N ARG A 80 -2.01 14.98 -10.88
CA ARG A 80 -1.31 15.84 -11.86
C ARG A 80 -1.21 15.23 -13.26
N LYS A 81 -1.36 13.91 -13.37
CA LYS A 81 -1.39 13.17 -14.66
C LYS A 81 -2.80 13.09 -15.24
N SER A 82 -3.75 13.89 -14.72
CA SER A 82 -5.12 14.01 -15.19
C SER A 82 -5.93 12.70 -15.14
N PHE A 83 -5.66 11.84 -14.16
CA PHE A 83 -6.51 10.68 -13.87
C PHE A 83 -6.90 10.61 -12.38
N PHE A 84 -8.02 9.93 -12.10
CA PHE A 84 -8.52 9.74 -10.74
C PHE A 84 -7.76 8.61 -10.05
N SER A 85 -7.24 8.88 -8.86
CA SER A 85 -6.45 7.92 -8.09
C SER A 85 -6.54 8.13 -6.59
N VAL A 86 -6.29 7.05 -5.85
CA VAL A 86 -5.97 7.09 -4.42
C VAL A 86 -4.46 6.91 -4.25
N LEU A 87 -3.88 7.55 -3.25
CA LEU A 87 -2.48 7.33 -2.91
C LEU A 87 -2.36 6.07 -2.03
N LEU A 88 -1.41 5.20 -2.37
CA LEU A 88 -0.95 4.08 -1.58
C LEU A 88 0.51 4.35 -1.20
N GLN A 89 0.79 4.54 0.08
CA GLN A 89 2.14 4.64 0.61
C GLN A 89 2.48 3.33 1.33
N GLY A 90 3.67 2.79 1.06
CA GLY A 90 4.16 1.59 1.70
C GLY A 90 5.57 1.79 2.23
N ILE A 91 5.85 1.20 3.39
CA ILE A 91 7.20 1.01 3.90
C ILE A 91 7.55 -0.45 3.66
N VAL A 92 8.70 -0.74 3.06
CA VAL A 92 9.19 -2.10 2.82
C VAL A 92 10.56 -2.32 3.44
N ASP A 93 10.82 -3.56 3.88
CA ASP A 93 12.15 -3.97 4.34
C ASP A 93 13.10 -4.29 3.19
N ASP A 94 14.32 -4.72 3.53
CA ASP A 94 15.37 -5.14 2.59
C ASP A 94 14.99 -6.33 1.70
N ARG A 95 13.92 -7.06 2.07
CA ARG A 95 13.38 -8.21 1.34
C ARG A 95 12.13 -7.85 0.54
N GLY A 96 11.71 -6.59 0.53
CA GLY A 96 10.50 -6.12 -0.14
C GLY A 96 9.20 -6.48 0.58
N ARG A 97 9.25 -6.87 1.85
CA ARG A 97 8.05 -7.14 2.67
C ARG A 97 7.51 -5.82 3.22
N PHE A 98 6.20 -5.63 3.17
CA PHE A 98 5.56 -4.44 3.75
C PHE A 98 5.67 -4.45 5.28
N LEU A 99 6.27 -3.37 5.81
CA LEU A 99 6.33 -3.06 7.23
C LEU A 99 5.15 -2.20 7.68
N ASP A 100 4.69 -1.32 6.79
CA ASP A 100 3.53 -0.46 7.00
C ASP A 100 2.88 -0.12 5.65
N ILE A 101 1.57 0.09 5.67
CA ILE A 101 0.79 0.47 4.48
C ILE A 101 -0.25 1.51 4.88
N CYS A 102 -0.23 2.65 4.19
CA CYS A 102 -1.26 3.67 4.28
C CYS A 102 -1.93 3.86 2.91
N ALA A 103 -3.25 3.63 2.84
CA ALA A 103 -4.02 3.80 1.61
C ALA A 103 -5.29 4.58 1.90
N GLY A 104 -5.66 5.50 1.01
CA GLY A 104 -6.92 6.24 1.13
C GLY A 104 -6.86 7.75 0.90
N PRO A 105 -5.72 8.45 1.09
CA PRO A 105 -5.67 9.87 0.77
C PRO A 105 -5.97 10.15 -0.71
N PRO A 106 -6.58 11.31 -1.04
CA PRO A 106 -6.91 11.68 -2.41
C PRO A 106 -5.63 11.83 -3.25
N GLY A 107 -5.65 11.39 -4.51
CA GLY A 107 -4.50 11.47 -5.42
C GLY A 107 -4.03 12.89 -5.78
N ARG A 108 -4.70 13.94 -5.30
CA ARG A 108 -4.23 15.33 -5.35
C ARG A 108 -3.19 15.64 -4.27
N GLU A 109 -3.14 14.85 -3.19
CA GLU A 109 -2.08 14.96 -2.18
C GLU A 109 -0.72 14.59 -2.76
N HIS A 110 0.33 15.27 -2.26
CA HIS A 110 1.67 15.17 -2.80
C HIS A 110 2.26 13.80 -2.44
N ASP A 111 2.72 13.08 -3.45
CA ASP A 111 3.63 11.96 -3.26
C ASP A 111 4.98 12.53 -2.79
N GLN A 112 5.20 12.60 -1.48
CA GLN A 112 6.46 13.09 -0.93
C GLN A 112 7.53 12.02 -1.11
N GLY A 113 8.14 12.00 -2.29
CA GLY A 113 9.27 11.15 -2.60
C GLY A 113 10.45 11.41 -1.65
N ARG A 114 10.63 10.54 -0.66
CA ARG A 114 11.87 10.35 0.11
C ARG A 114 11.98 8.88 0.45
N SER A 115 12.98 8.20 -0.11
CA SER A 115 12.92 6.75 -0.31
C SER A 115 13.41 5.86 0.83
N LEU A 116 13.78 6.39 2.01
CA LEU A 116 14.38 5.59 3.09
C LEU A 116 13.98 6.11 4.48
N ILE A 117 13.79 5.17 5.41
CA ILE A 117 13.50 5.41 6.83
C ILE A 117 14.69 4.93 7.65
N CYS A 118 15.21 5.79 8.50
CA CYS A 118 16.27 5.46 9.45
C CYS A 118 15.69 5.03 10.81
N ALA A 119 16.39 4.14 11.51
CA ALA A 119 16.08 3.70 12.88
C ALA A 119 16.16 4.82 13.92
#